data_AF-A0ABD6E3R4-F1
#
_entry.id   AF-A0ABD6E3R4-F1
#
_cell.length_a   1.000
_cell.length_b   1.000
_cell.length_c   1.000
_cell.angle_alpha   90.00
_cell.angle_beta   90.00
_cell.angle_gamma   90.00
#
_symmetry.space_group_name_H-M   'P 1'
#
loop_
_entity.id
_entity.type
_entity.pdbx_description
1 polymer ?
#
loop_
_entity_poly.entity_id
_entity_poly.type
_entity_poly.pdbx_seq_one_letter_code
_entity_poly.pdbx_strand_id
1 'polypeptide(L)'
;MGNYYHKPVREGDSPFTRSGLPPPPTLKKSGSDLPSHRLNDPMSLEMHMADERVRTAGLTPAEREWRIKWLKDQHLHPDEPIHVDAVHRQLNPIRILYRLPMDTLYKRFLRPTFGVYYGTAVRVMGPKLIFAFLILETMYYYWKYEVKDWEHLRGIETMALKQLVARQKEIEEAHPGILEIGLSDPAKYRYYSPTFDKRTALKDVGKPSRPW
;
A
#
# COMPACT_ATOMS: atom_id res chain seq x y z
N MET A 1 -66.63 4.25 -6.88
CA MET A 1 -66.16 4.99 -8.06
C MET A 1 -65.01 4.20 -8.66
N GLY A 2 -65.17 3.66 -9.87
CA GLY A 2 -64.14 2.83 -10.49
C GLY A 2 -62.94 3.67 -10.91
N ASN A 3 -61.74 3.25 -10.53
CA ASN A 3 -60.50 3.86 -11.02
C ASN A 3 -60.32 3.49 -12.49
N TYR A 4 -60.72 4.38 -13.39
CA TYR A 4 -60.41 4.23 -14.81
C TYR A 4 -58.90 4.42 -14.99
N TYR A 5 -58.23 3.33 -15.36
CA TYR A 5 -56.81 3.36 -15.68
C TYR A 5 -56.58 4.23 -16.92
N HIS A 6 -55.93 5.38 -16.75
CA HIS A 6 -55.41 6.17 -17.86
C HIS A 6 -54.01 5.66 -18.22
N LYS A 7 -53.83 5.21 -19.47
CA LYS A 7 -52.51 4.81 -19.96
C LYS A 7 -51.59 6.04 -19.98
N PRO A 8 -50.37 5.97 -19.40
CA PRO A 8 -49.40 7.06 -19.51
C PRO A 8 -48.98 7.27 -20.97
N VAL A 9 -48.55 8.50 -21.27
CA VAL A 9 -48.07 8.87 -22.61
C VAL A 9 -46.83 8.04 -22.95
N ARG A 10 -46.76 7.53 -24.18
CA ARG A 10 -45.64 6.72 -24.65
C ARG A 10 -44.44 7.63 -24.88
N GLU A 11 -43.34 7.39 -24.19
CA GLU A 11 -42.14 8.22 -24.21
C GLU A 11 -41.10 7.79 -25.26
N GLY A 12 -41.18 6.55 -25.76
CA GLY A 12 -40.23 6.05 -26.76
C GLY A 12 -40.81 5.12 -27.82
N ASP A 13 -39.95 4.73 -28.76
CA ASP A 13 -40.37 4.00 -29.97
C ASP A 13 -40.25 2.48 -29.88
N SER A 14 -39.78 1.94 -28.75
CA SER A 14 -39.60 0.50 -28.64
C SER A 14 -40.96 -0.22 -28.76
N PRO A 15 -41.09 -1.23 -29.63
CA PRO A 15 -42.35 -1.95 -29.84
C PRO A 15 -42.64 -2.96 -28.72
N PHE A 16 -41.64 -3.23 -27.87
CA PHE A 16 -41.67 -4.30 -26.88
C PHE A 16 -42.06 -3.83 -25.47
N THR A 17 -42.05 -2.53 -25.19
CA THR A 17 -42.43 -1.99 -23.87
C THR A 17 -43.64 -1.06 -23.97
N ARG A 18 -44.48 -1.09 -22.93
CA ARG A 18 -45.69 -0.26 -22.87
C ARG A 18 -45.39 1.24 -22.74
N SER A 19 -44.25 1.57 -22.12
CA SER A 19 -43.72 2.94 -21.98
C SER A 19 -43.01 3.44 -23.24
N GLY A 20 -42.60 2.53 -24.14
CA GLY A 20 -41.85 2.87 -25.34
C GLY A 20 -40.34 2.98 -25.13
N LEU A 21 -39.85 3.00 -23.88
CA LEU A 21 -38.42 2.94 -23.60
C LEU A 21 -37.86 1.55 -23.90
N PRO A 22 -36.68 1.40 -24.53
CA PRO A 22 -36.10 0.09 -24.78
C PRO A 22 -35.83 -0.64 -23.47
N PRO A 23 -36.00 -1.98 -23.43
CA PRO A 23 -35.62 -2.75 -22.25
C PRO A 23 -34.13 -2.54 -21.95
N PRO A 24 -33.71 -2.58 -20.67
CA PRO A 24 -32.32 -2.37 -20.31
C PRO A 24 -31.41 -3.38 -21.04
N PRO A 25 -30.25 -2.93 -21.56
CA PRO A 25 -29.39 -3.75 -22.40
C PRO A 25 -28.87 -4.96 -21.63
N THR A 26 -28.82 -6.12 -22.31
CA THR A 26 -28.22 -7.34 -21.75
C THR A 26 -26.70 -7.23 -21.82
N LEU A 27 -26.02 -7.49 -20.69
CA LEU A 27 -24.56 -7.45 -20.59
C LEU A 27 -23.97 -8.76 -21.12
N LYS A 28 -24.04 -8.96 -22.43
CA LYS A 28 -23.23 -9.98 -23.10
C LYS A 28 -21.98 -9.31 -23.64
N LYS A 29 -20.81 -9.61 -23.07
CA LYS A 29 -19.53 -9.24 -23.67
C LYS A 29 -19.44 -9.95 -25.02
N SER A 30 -19.19 -9.21 -26.10
CA SER A 30 -19.13 -9.77 -27.46
C SER A 30 -18.18 -10.98 -27.48
N GLY A 31 -18.69 -12.14 -27.91
CA GLY A 31 -17.92 -13.40 -28.00
C GLY A 31 -17.94 -14.33 -26.78
N SER A 32 -18.70 -14.05 -25.71
CA SER A 32 -18.80 -14.99 -24.58
C SER A 32 -19.85 -16.10 -24.80
N ASP A 33 -19.50 -17.33 -24.43
CA ASP A 33 -20.40 -18.51 -24.48
C ASP A 33 -21.27 -18.67 -23.22
N LEU A 34 -21.23 -17.66 -22.35
CA LEU A 34 -22.03 -17.62 -21.13
C LEU A 34 -23.51 -17.38 -21.48
N PRO A 35 -24.46 -18.01 -20.76
CA PRO A 35 -25.88 -17.70 -20.88
C PRO A 35 -26.12 -16.20 -20.64
N SER A 36 -27.01 -15.60 -21.45
CA SER A 36 -27.41 -14.22 -21.27
C SER A 36 -28.11 -14.06 -19.93
N HIS A 37 -27.43 -13.45 -18.97
CA HIS A 37 -28.02 -13.04 -17.69
C HIS A 37 -28.30 -11.54 -17.74
N ARG A 38 -29.41 -11.12 -17.12
CA ARG A 38 -29.57 -9.71 -16.74
C ARG A 38 -28.46 -9.41 -15.72
N LEU A 39 -27.85 -8.22 -15.78
CA LEU A 39 -26.91 -7.78 -14.75
C LEU A 39 -27.62 -8.00 -13.41
N ASN A 40 -27.04 -8.83 -12.54
CA ASN A 40 -27.58 -9.15 -11.22
C ASN A 40 -27.87 -7.85 -10.47
N ASP A 41 -29.09 -7.35 -10.58
CA ASP A 41 -29.65 -6.63 -9.46
C ASP A 41 -30.06 -7.74 -8.49
N PRO A 42 -29.54 -7.78 -7.24
CA PRO A 42 -30.31 -8.48 -6.21
C PRO A 42 -31.74 -7.96 -6.37
N MET A 43 -32.74 -8.84 -6.38
CA MET A 43 -34.13 -8.39 -6.43
C MET A 43 -34.26 -7.27 -5.41
N SER A 44 -34.53 -6.04 -5.88
CA SER A 44 -34.43 -4.88 -5.01
C SER A 44 -35.32 -5.16 -3.81
N LEU A 45 -34.80 -4.96 -2.59
CA LEU A 45 -35.59 -5.17 -1.37
C LEU A 45 -36.92 -4.41 -1.41
N GLU A 46 -36.94 -3.35 -2.21
CA GLU A 46 -38.01 -2.39 -2.38
C GLU A 46 -39.02 -2.79 -3.46
N MET A 47 -38.71 -3.67 -4.43
CA MET A 47 -39.66 -4.13 -5.48
C MET A 47 -40.50 -2.97 -6.08
N HIS A 48 -41.79 -3.19 -6.38
CA HIS A 48 -42.75 -2.13 -6.72
C HIS A 48 -43.11 -1.21 -5.53
N MET A 49 -42.60 -1.48 -4.32
CA MET A 49 -42.78 -0.65 -3.13
C MET A 49 -41.75 0.49 -3.08
N ALA A 50 -40.85 0.59 -4.06
CA ALA A 50 -40.10 1.81 -4.32
C ALA A 50 -41.06 2.99 -4.61
N ASP A 51 -42.21 2.70 -5.23
CA ASP A 51 -43.29 3.68 -5.41
C ASP A 51 -44.10 3.88 -4.12
N GLU A 52 -44.13 5.12 -3.64
CA GLU A 52 -44.79 5.49 -2.38
C GLU A 52 -46.30 5.20 -2.38
N ARG A 53 -46.95 5.31 -3.54
CA ARG A 53 -48.39 5.02 -3.72
C ARG A 53 -48.73 3.54 -3.60
N VAL A 54 -47.80 2.67 -4.01
CA VAL A 54 -47.96 1.21 -3.90
C VAL A 54 -47.64 0.78 -2.47
N ARG A 55 -46.65 1.44 -1.84
CA ARG A 55 -46.27 1.22 -0.45
C ARG A 55 -47.42 1.48 0.54
N THR A 56 -48.24 2.51 0.32
CA THR A 56 -49.41 2.81 1.17
C THR A 56 -50.54 1.79 1.02
N ALA A 57 -50.61 1.06 -0.10
CA ALA A 57 -51.60 0.01 -0.32
C ALA A 57 -51.24 -1.34 0.36
N GLY A 58 -49.97 -1.54 0.74
CA GLY A 58 -49.48 -2.75 1.38
C GLY A 58 -49.29 -3.94 0.43
N LEU A 59 -48.78 -5.07 0.94
CA LEU A 59 -48.54 -6.28 0.15
C LEU A 59 -49.82 -7.11 0.01
N THR A 60 -50.04 -7.62 -1.21
CA THR A 60 -51.04 -8.66 -1.45
C THR A 60 -50.68 -9.97 -0.71
N PRO A 61 -51.67 -10.86 -0.46
CA PRO A 61 -51.39 -12.16 0.16
C PRO A 61 -50.35 -12.99 -0.59
N ALA A 62 -50.41 -12.99 -1.93
CA ALA A 62 -49.46 -13.69 -2.78
C ALA A 62 -48.03 -13.14 -2.64
N GLU A 63 -47.87 -11.82 -2.65
CA GLU A 63 -46.55 -11.18 -2.47
C GLU A 63 -45.98 -11.44 -1.07
N ARG A 64 -46.85 -11.49 -0.05
CA ARG A 64 -46.44 -11.84 1.32
C ARG A 64 -45.88 -13.26 1.41
N GLU A 65 -46.53 -14.21 0.76
CA GLU A 65 -46.05 -15.60 0.70
C GLU A 65 -44.70 -15.70 -0.02
N TRP A 66 -44.54 -14.99 -1.14
CA TRP A 66 -43.26 -14.92 -1.86
C TRP A 66 -42.16 -14.27 -1.03
N ARG A 67 -42.48 -13.21 -0.28
CA ARG A 67 -41.53 -12.55 0.62
C ARG A 67 -41.08 -13.46 1.75
N ILE A 68 -41.98 -14.27 2.31
CA ILE A 68 -41.66 -15.26 3.34
C ILE A 68 -40.71 -16.33 2.79
N LYS A 69 -40.95 -16.83 1.57
CA LYS A 69 -40.06 -17.79 0.90
C LYS A 69 -38.68 -17.18 0.67
N TRP A 70 -38.62 -15.99 0.09
CA TRP A 70 -37.36 -15.29 -0.15
C TRP A 70 -36.55 -15.05 1.12
N LEU A 71 -37.20 -14.60 2.21
CA LEU A 71 -36.52 -14.39 3.49
C LEU A 71 -35.94 -15.69 4.05
N LYS A 72 -36.65 -16.82 3.89
CA LYS A 72 -36.14 -18.13 4.27
C LYS A 72 -34.95 -18.55 3.42
N ASP A 73 -34.96 -18.22 2.12
CA ASP A 73 -33.84 -18.52 1.21
C ASP A 73 -32.58 -17.70 1.51
N GLN A 74 -32.68 -16.60 2.27
CA GLN A 74 -31.52 -15.86 2.77
C GLN A 74 -30.85 -16.51 3.99
N HIS A 75 -31.47 -17.50 4.63
CA HIS A 75 -30.81 -18.24 5.69
C HIS A 75 -29.75 -19.16 5.09
N LEU A 76 -28.49 -18.79 5.31
CA LEU A 76 -27.36 -19.64 4.96
C LEU A 76 -27.39 -20.92 5.78
N HIS A 77 -26.81 -21.98 5.22
CA HIS A 77 -26.61 -23.23 5.95
C HIS A 77 -25.71 -22.97 7.17
N PRO A 78 -25.94 -23.61 8.33
CA PRO A 78 -25.09 -23.41 9.52
C PRO A 78 -23.60 -23.71 9.28
N ASP A 79 -23.29 -24.56 8.29
CA ASP A 79 -21.90 -24.89 7.94
C ASP A 79 -21.25 -23.86 7.00
N GLU A 80 -22.01 -22.89 6.50
CA GLU A 80 -21.47 -21.83 5.66
C GLU A 80 -20.95 -20.66 6.51
N PRO A 81 -19.78 -20.09 6.17
CA PRO A 81 -18.95 -20.38 5.00
C PRO A 81 -18.03 -21.60 5.18
N ILE A 82 -18.07 -22.55 4.22
CA ILE A 82 -17.18 -23.71 4.20
C ILE A 82 -15.81 -23.27 3.66
N HIS A 83 -14.80 -23.23 4.52
CA HIS A 83 -13.42 -22.99 4.10
C HIS A 83 -12.82 -24.28 3.52
N VAL A 84 -12.78 -24.41 2.19
CA VAL A 84 -12.13 -25.54 1.52
C VAL A 84 -10.62 -25.33 1.48
N ASP A 85 -9.90 -25.96 2.41
CA ASP A 85 -8.44 -25.87 2.49
C ASP A 85 -7.75 -26.37 1.21
N ALA A 86 -8.32 -27.38 0.52
CA ALA A 86 -7.69 -28.04 -0.62
C ALA A 86 -7.46 -27.14 -1.85
N VAL A 87 -8.38 -26.19 -2.12
CA VAL A 87 -8.25 -25.23 -3.24
C VAL A 87 -7.14 -24.22 -2.97
N HIS A 88 -6.86 -23.90 -1.70
CA HIS A 88 -5.81 -22.98 -1.30
C HIS A 88 -4.46 -23.65 -0.98
N ARG A 89 -4.37 -24.98 -1.02
CA ARG A 89 -3.23 -25.78 -0.53
C ARG A 89 -2.28 -26.27 -1.63
N GLN A 90 -2.52 -25.94 -2.90
CA GLN A 90 -1.59 -26.21 -4.00
C GLN A 90 -0.37 -25.26 -3.97
N LEU A 91 0.42 -25.29 -2.89
CA LEU A 91 1.62 -24.47 -2.77
C LEU A 91 2.88 -25.34 -2.87
N ASN A 92 3.90 -24.82 -3.55
CA ASN A 92 5.22 -25.42 -3.64
C ASN A 92 5.79 -25.75 -2.24
N PRO A 93 6.51 -26.87 -2.05
CA PRO A 93 7.01 -27.29 -0.73
C PRO A 93 7.95 -26.25 -0.09
N ILE A 94 8.80 -25.60 -0.90
CA ILE A 94 9.67 -24.50 -0.44
C ILE A 94 8.82 -23.36 0.13
N ARG A 95 7.70 -23.05 -0.54
CA ARG A 95 6.78 -22.00 -0.10
C ARG A 95 6.05 -22.35 1.20
N ILE A 96 5.73 -23.62 1.40
CA ILE A 96 5.18 -24.09 2.67
C ILE A 96 6.22 -23.92 3.78
N LEU A 97 7.47 -24.33 3.54
CA LEU A 97 8.54 -24.31 4.54
C LEU A 97 8.80 -22.89 5.08
N TYR A 98 9.04 -21.90 4.22
CA TYR A 98 9.36 -20.55 4.70
C TYR A 98 8.15 -19.81 5.28
N ARG A 99 6.91 -20.20 4.94
CA ARG A 99 5.68 -19.62 5.52
C ARG A 99 5.30 -20.25 6.86
N LEU A 100 5.73 -21.48 7.11
CA LEU A 100 5.37 -22.27 8.28
C LEU A 100 5.50 -21.54 9.62
N PRO A 101 6.60 -20.82 9.95
CA PRO A 101 6.71 -20.15 11.25
C PRO A 101 5.61 -19.09 11.46
N MET A 102 5.36 -18.25 10.46
CA MET A 102 4.33 -17.22 10.55
C MET A 102 2.91 -17.78 10.48
N ASP A 103 2.72 -18.85 9.72
CA ASP A 103 1.42 -19.51 9.59
C ASP A 103 1.02 -20.24 10.87
N THR A 104 1.98 -20.89 11.55
CA THR A 104 1.75 -21.53 12.85
C THR A 104 1.48 -20.49 13.93
N LEU A 105 2.26 -19.40 13.99
CA LEU A 105 2.04 -18.29 14.91
C LEU A 105 0.67 -17.62 14.69
N TYR A 106 0.29 -17.41 13.43
CA TYR A 106 -1.02 -16.84 13.10
C TYR A 106 -2.17 -17.74 13.54
N LYS A 107 -2.13 -19.04 13.21
CA LYS A 107 -3.21 -19.98 13.52
C LYS A 107 -3.34 -20.26 15.02
N ARG A 108 -2.22 -20.40 15.73
CA ARG A 108 -2.21 -20.78 17.15
C ARG A 108 -2.39 -19.63 18.12
N PHE A 109 -1.90 -18.42 17.77
CA PHE A 109 -1.87 -17.30 18.72
C PHE A 109 -2.57 -16.05 18.18
N LEU A 110 -2.22 -15.58 16.98
CA LEU A 110 -2.75 -14.28 16.53
C LEU A 110 -4.26 -14.30 16.25
N ARG A 111 -4.74 -15.34 15.55
CA ARG A 111 -6.17 -15.48 15.21
C ARG A 111 -7.06 -15.62 16.44
N PRO A 112 -6.78 -16.49 17.43
CA PRO A 112 -7.65 -16.61 18.61
C PRO A 112 -7.60 -15.38 19.52
N THR A 113 -6.45 -14.71 19.66
CA THR A 113 -6.30 -13.59 20.60
C THR A 113 -6.75 -12.25 20.03
N PHE A 114 -6.37 -11.94 18.78
CA PHE A 114 -6.62 -10.63 18.17
C PHE A 114 -7.74 -10.64 17.12
N GLY A 115 -8.32 -11.81 16.85
CA GLY A 115 -9.29 -12.00 15.78
C GLY A 115 -8.66 -12.00 14.39
N VAL A 116 -9.52 -12.11 13.37
CA VAL A 116 -9.07 -12.29 11.98
C VAL A 116 -8.40 -11.04 11.44
N TYR A 117 -8.97 -9.86 11.68
CA TYR A 117 -8.50 -8.60 11.07
C TYR A 117 -7.11 -8.17 11.57
N TYR A 118 -6.94 -8.02 12.89
CA TYR A 118 -5.65 -7.63 13.44
C TYR A 118 -4.60 -8.74 13.31
N GLY A 119 -5.01 -10.00 13.45
CA GLY A 119 -4.11 -11.13 13.25
C GLY A 119 -3.53 -11.19 11.83
N THR A 120 -4.32 -10.90 10.79
CA THR A 120 -3.81 -10.88 9.41
C THR A 120 -2.87 -9.71 9.18
N ALA A 121 -3.15 -8.53 9.75
CA ALA A 121 -2.26 -7.39 9.68
C ALA A 121 -0.88 -7.72 10.25
N VAL A 122 -0.82 -8.31 11.45
CA VAL A 122 0.44 -8.73 12.08
C VAL A 122 1.17 -9.80 11.25
N ARG A 123 0.46 -10.80 10.72
CA ARG A 123 1.04 -11.84 9.87
C ARG A 123 1.71 -11.28 8.61
N VAL A 124 1.14 -10.24 8.02
CA VAL A 124 1.66 -9.61 6.79
C VAL A 124 2.78 -8.62 7.10
N MET A 125 2.64 -7.82 8.16
CA MET A 125 3.59 -6.75 8.48
C MET A 125 4.82 -7.25 9.23
N GLY A 126 4.68 -8.22 10.14
CA GLY A 126 5.77 -8.72 10.98
C GLY A 126 7.00 -9.15 10.18
N PRO A 127 6.87 -10.06 9.21
CA PRO A 127 8.01 -10.50 8.39
C PRO A 127 8.64 -9.37 7.59
N LYS A 128 7.82 -8.45 7.05
CA LYS A 128 8.31 -7.31 6.28
C LYS A 128 9.17 -6.39 7.13
N LEU A 129 8.74 -6.12 8.38
CA LEU A 129 9.51 -5.30 9.31
C LEU A 129 10.82 -5.98 9.70
N ILE A 130 10.80 -7.29 9.96
CA ILE A 130 12.02 -8.06 10.26
C ILE A 130 13.00 -8.02 9.07
N PHE A 131 12.52 -8.26 7.85
CA PHE A 131 13.38 -8.18 6.67
C PHE A 131 13.87 -6.77 6.38
N ALA A 132 13.02 -5.74 6.57
CA ALA A 132 13.45 -4.36 6.43
C ALA A 132 14.56 -4.01 7.42
N PHE A 133 14.42 -4.42 8.68
CA PHE A 133 15.45 -4.26 9.70
C PHE A 133 16.75 -4.98 9.32
N LEU A 134 16.68 -6.26 8.94
CA LEU A 134 17.86 -7.04 8.54
C LEU A 134 18.58 -6.42 7.33
N ILE A 135 17.83 -5.95 6.33
CA ILE A 135 18.39 -5.29 5.15
C ILE A 135 19.10 -3.99 5.57
N LEU A 136 18.44 -3.15 6.39
CA LEU A 136 19.02 -1.90 6.86
C LEU A 136 20.29 -2.12 7.68
N GLU A 137 20.29 -3.09 8.61
CA GLU A 137 21.48 -3.45 9.39
C GLU A 137 22.59 -3.99 8.51
N THR A 138 22.28 -4.84 7.52
CA THR A 138 23.27 -5.37 6.58
C THR A 138 23.88 -4.25 5.73
N MET A 139 23.05 -3.34 5.23
CA MET A 139 23.49 -2.16 4.48
C MET A 139 24.34 -1.23 5.34
N TYR A 140 23.93 -0.98 6.59
CA TYR A 140 24.67 -0.16 7.54
C TYR A 140 26.03 -0.79 7.87
N TYR A 141 26.06 -2.09 8.17
CA TYR A 141 27.29 -2.83 8.43
C TYR A 141 28.24 -2.77 7.23
N TYR A 142 27.74 -3.07 6.04
CA TYR A 142 28.53 -3.03 4.81
C TYR A 142 29.06 -1.62 4.53
N TRP A 143 28.24 -0.59 4.72
CA TRP A 143 28.68 0.80 4.56
C TRP A 143 29.71 1.20 5.64
N LYS A 144 29.58 0.73 6.87
CA LYS A 144 30.47 1.12 7.97
C LYS A 144 31.85 0.47 7.91
N TYR A 145 31.91 -0.81 7.54
CA TYR A 145 33.14 -1.61 7.63
C TYR A 145 33.76 -1.94 6.28
N GLU A 146 32.99 -1.91 5.19
CA GLU A 146 33.47 -2.18 3.84
C GLU A 146 33.59 -0.88 3.02
N VAL A 147 34.07 0.19 3.65
CA VAL A 147 34.39 1.44 2.94
C VAL A 147 35.59 1.19 2.04
N LYS A 148 35.52 1.66 0.80
CA LYS A 148 36.62 1.54 -0.14
C LYS A 148 37.74 2.50 0.27
N ASP A 149 38.80 1.94 0.83
CA ASP A 149 40.03 2.64 1.17
C ASP A 149 41.17 2.25 0.22
N TRP A 150 42.32 2.91 0.36
CA TRP A 150 43.50 2.56 -0.43
C TRP A 150 44.04 1.14 -0.14
N GLU A 151 43.73 0.58 1.03
CA GLU A 151 44.03 -0.81 1.41
C GLU A 151 43.03 -1.82 0.82
N HIS A 152 41.79 -1.40 0.56
CA HIS A 152 40.68 -2.27 0.19
C HIS A 152 40.01 -1.78 -1.11
N LEU A 153 40.27 -2.47 -2.23
CA LEU A 153 39.76 -2.10 -3.57
C LEU A 153 38.24 -2.28 -3.76
N ARG A 154 37.57 -2.98 -2.83
CA ARG A 154 36.13 -3.27 -2.86
C ARG A 154 35.42 -2.38 -1.84
N GLY A 155 34.13 -2.13 -2.05
CA GLY A 155 33.34 -1.36 -1.10
C GLY A 155 32.65 -0.14 -1.71
N ILE A 156 32.03 0.65 -0.84
CA ILE A 156 31.39 1.91 -1.21
C ILE A 156 32.43 3.03 -1.11
N GLU A 157 32.59 3.82 -2.18
CA GLU A 157 33.37 5.05 -2.13
C GLU A 157 32.56 6.15 -1.43
N THR A 158 33.01 6.55 -0.24
CA THR A 158 32.42 7.69 0.46
C THR A 158 33.26 8.92 0.21
N MET A 159 32.69 9.90 -0.48
CA MET A 159 33.24 11.25 -0.53
C MET A 159 32.65 12.08 0.60
N ALA A 160 33.49 12.89 1.24
CA ALA A 160 32.99 13.84 2.22
C ALA A 160 32.01 14.82 1.54
N LEU A 161 30.86 15.04 2.18
CA LEU A 161 29.88 15.98 1.66
C LEU A 161 30.49 17.38 1.65
N LYS A 162 30.50 18.03 0.48
CA LYS A 162 30.87 19.45 0.40
C LYS A 162 29.82 20.27 1.14
N GLN A 163 30.23 21.00 2.17
CA GLN A 163 29.35 21.95 2.83
C GLN A 163 28.99 23.08 1.86
N LEU A 164 27.69 23.35 1.70
CA LEU A 164 27.20 24.45 0.87
C LEU A 164 27.01 25.68 1.75
N VAL A 165 27.81 26.72 1.52
CA VAL A 165 27.68 28.01 2.21
C VAL A 165 26.81 28.93 1.35
N ALA A 166 25.56 29.16 1.76
CA ALA A 166 24.58 29.88 0.94
C ALA A 166 25.00 31.33 0.59
N ARG A 167 25.65 32.03 1.53
CA ARG A 167 26.10 33.43 1.38
C ARG A 167 27.62 33.56 1.28
N GLN A 168 28.23 32.65 0.51
CA GLN A 168 29.69 32.58 0.40
C GLN A 168 30.33 33.92 0.00
N LYS A 169 29.73 34.63 -0.98
CA LYS A 169 30.26 35.89 -1.52
C LYS A 169 30.23 37.03 -0.51
N GLU A 170 29.10 37.22 0.16
CA GLU A 170 28.93 38.28 1.16
C GLU A 170 29.89 38.10 2.35
N ILE A 171 30.11 36.85 2.77
CA ILE A 171 31.03 36.53 3.87
C ILE A 171 32.48 36.82 3.45
N GLU A 172 32.85 36.47 2.22
CA GLU A 172 34.19 36.71 1.69
C GLU A 172 34.48 38.20 1.49
N GLU A 173 33.47 38.99 1.06
CA GLU A 173 33.57 40.44 0.93
C GLU A 173 33.72 41.14 2.29
N ALA A 174 32.98 40.69 3.31
CA ALA A 174 33.05 41.25 4.66
C ALA A 174 34.35 40.82 5.39
N HIS A 175 34.77 39.57 5.20
CA HIS A 175 35.88 38.95 5.91
C HIS A 175 36.68 38.04 4.94
N PRO A 176 37.65 38.60 4.20
CA PRO A 176 38.41 37.83 3.21
C PRO A 176 39.21 36.70 3.86
N GLY A 177 39.16 35.50 3.27
CA GLY A 177 39.87 34.30 3.69
C GLY A 177 39.28 33.57 4.90
N ILE A 178 38.20 34.07 5.51
CA ILE A 178 37.63 33.45 6.72
C ILE A 178 37.04 32.07 6.45
N LEU A 179 36.52 31.86 5.25
CA LEU A 179 35.90 30.59 4.87
C LEU A 179 36.95 29.47 4.73
N GLU A 180 38.14 29.78 4.23
CA GLU A 180 39.24 28.80 4.12
C GLU A 180 39.80 28.39 5.49
N ILE A 181 39.70 29.29 6.48
CA ILE A 181 40.15 29.05 7.85
C ILE A 181 39.06 28.33 8.65
N GLY A 182 37.80 28.74 8.47
CA GLY A 182 36.65 28.28 9.26
C GLY A 182 36.03 26.98 8.76
N LEU A 183 36.12 26.66 7.46
CA LEU A 183 35.65 25.38 6.95
C LEU A 183 36.76 24.33 7.01
N SER A 184 36.46 23.21 7.66
CA SER A 184 37.24 21.99 7.49
C SER A 184 37.02 21.49 6.07
N ASP A 185 38.02 21.63 5.19
CA ASP A 185 38.04 20.91 3.91
C ASP A 185 38.66 19.52 4.12
N PRO A 186 37.86 18.45 4.19
CA PRO A 186 38.36 17.09 4.39
C PRO A 186 39.21 16.60 3.21
N ALA A 187 39.08 17.21 2.02
CA ALA A 187 39.88 16.90 0.85
C ALA A 187 41.15 17.76 0.75
N LYS A 188 41.35 18.74 1.64
CA LYS A 188 42.47 19.71 1.59
C LYS A 188 43.83 19.07 1.44
N TYR A 189 44.01 17.91 2.06
CA TYR A 189 45.30 17.24 2.10
C TYR A 189 45.39 15.96 1.27
N ARG A 190 44.31 15.53 0.61
CA ARG A 190 44.27 14.35 -0.28
C ARG A 190 45.28 13.25 0.10
N TYR A 191 45.25 12.77 1.35
CA TYR A 191 46.10 11.70 1.93
C TYR A 191 47.50 12.06 2.47
N TYR A 192 48.01 13.28 2.31
CA TYR A 192 49.28 13.70 2.90
C TYR A 192 49.07 14.29 4.30
N SER A 193 49.93 13.96 5.27
CA SER A 193 49.92 14.74 6.51
C SER A 193 50.45 16.15 6.21
N PRO A 194 49.89 17.21 6.81
CA PRO A 194 50.40 18.58 6.61
C PRO A 194 51.89 18.72 6.97
N THR A 195 52.35 17.88 7.91
CA THR A 195 53.74 17.77 8.33
C THR A 195 54.65 17.15 7.27
N PHE A 196 54.12 16.27 6.40
CA PHE A 196 54.87 15.62 5.33
C PHE A 196 55.19 16.59 4.19
N ASP A 197 54.22 17.42 3.82
CA ASP A 197 54.33 18.32 2.66
C ASP A 197 55.04 19.65 3.00
N LYS A 198 54.82 20.19 4.21
CA LYS A 198 55.30 21.54 4.57
C LYS A 198 56.34 21.58 5.68
N ARG A 199 56.60 20.47 6.39
CA ARG A 199 57.40 20.43 7.63
C ARG A 199 57.09 21.58 8.61
N THR A 200 55.86 22.08 8.60
CA THR A 200 55.41 23.15 9.49
C THR A 200 54.31 22.61 10.39
N ALA A 201 54.31 23.06 11.65
CA ALA A 201 53.30 22.67 12.62
C ALA A 201 51.91 23.18 12.19
N LEU A 202 50.87 22.43 12.54
CA LEU A 202 49.48 22.71 12.16
C LEU A 202 48.94 24.04 12.72
N LYS A 203 49.58 24.56 13.78
CA LYS A 203 49.26 25.83 14.43
C LYS A 203 50.54 26.65 14.50
N ASP A 204 50.50 27.87 14.01
CA ASP A 204 51.55 28.85 14.26
C ASP A 204 51.46 29.27 15.73
N VAL A 205 52.34 28.72 16.56
CA VAL A 205 52.36 28.95 18.01
C VAL A 205 53.09 30.27 18.35
N GLY A 206 53.39 31.08 17.34
CA GLY A 206 54.20 32.29 17.46
C GLY A 206 55.70 31.97 17.47
N LYS A 207 56.51 33.03 17.46
CA LYS A 207 57.97 32.88 17.52
C LYS A 207 58.36 32.19 18.83
N PRO A 208 59.23 31.17 18.79
CA PRO A 208 59.68 30.50 20.00
C PRO A 208 60.33 31.52 20.93
N SER A 209 60.06 31.42 22.23
CA SER A 209 60.59 32.34 23.23
C SER A 209 62.12 32.27 23.37
N ARG A 210 62.73 31.22 22.83
CA ARG A 210 64.18 31.04 22.81
C ARG A 210 64.73 31.55 21.48
N PRO A 211 65.61 32.57 21.49
CA PRO A 211 66.42 32.84 20.32
C PRO A 211 67.37 31.65 20.15
N TRP A 212 67.31 31.00 18.98
CA TRP A 212 68.49 30.30 18.47
C TRP A 212 69.45 31.32 17.88
#